data_AF-K1SJN1-F1
#
_entry.id   AF-K1SJN1-F1
#
_cell.length_a   1.000
_cell.length_b   1.000
_cell.length_c   1.000
_cell.angle_alpha   90.00
_cell.angle_beta   90.00
_cell.angle_gamma   90.00
#
_symmetry.space_group_name_H-M   'P 1'
#
loop_
_entity.id
_entity.type
_entity.pdbx_description
1 polymer ?
#
loop_
_entity_poly.entity_id
_entity_poly.type
_entity_poly.pdbx_seq_one_letter_code
_entity_poly.pdbx_strand_id
1 'polypeptide(L)'
;ASEQLKAKQNYKELKKIITINILKFKILKRNSYHSIAKMKFNKTNDLEFIDMGYSPEEEDATDTFEMHFIELEKFKIKNPECSTRLEQWLWLIDGSKEDKIKMSAEENKEINKAVEELDKLSQDPKEREKIRRARMEHNAL
;
A
#
# COMPACT_ATOMS: atom_id res chain seq x y z
N ALA A 1 0.34 -9.70 -20.87
CA ALA A 1 -0.47 -9.55 -19.64
C ALA A 1 -1.25 -10.84 -19.43
N SER A 2 -1.27 -11.41 -18.23
CA SER A 2 -2.14 -12.54 -17.94
C SER A 2 -3.55 -11.99 -17.73
N GLU A 3 -4.40 -12.05 -18.75
CA GLU A 3 -5.82 -11.69 -18.62
C GLU A 3 -6.45 -12.53 -17.51
N GLN A 4 -7.06 -11.85 -16.54
CA GLN A 4 -7.66 -12.48 -15.36
C GLN A 4 -8.92 -13.27 -15.72
N LEU A 5 -9.68 -12.76 -16.70
CA LEU A 5 -10.86 -13.42 -17.26
C LEU A 5 -10.72 -13.44 -18.78
N LYS A 6 -11.15 -14.55 -19.38
CA LYS A 6 -11.31 -14.74 -20.81
C LYS A 6 -12.77 -14.45 -21.20
N ALA A 7 -12.98 -14.22 -22.50
CA ALA A 7 -14.33 -14.10 -23.05
C ALA A 7 -15.21 -15.29 -22.64
N LYS A 8 -16.47 -15.01 -22.25
CA LYS A 8 -17.49 -15.97 -21.79
C LYS A 8 -17.31 -16.53 -20.37
N GLN A 9 -16.30 -16.10 -19.61
CA GLN A 9 -16.22 -16.43 -18.18
C GLN A 9 -17.19 -15.60 -17.34
N ASN A 10 -17.62 -16.16 -16.21
CA ASN A 10 -18.55 -15.52 -15.30
C ASN A 10 -17.83 -14.40 -14.52
N TYR A 11 -18.42 -13.20 -14.42
CA TYR A 11 -17.88 -12.11 -13.61
C TYR A 11 -17.76 -12.47 -12.12
N LYS A 12 -18.52 -13.46 -11.64
CA LYS A 12 -18.37 -14.02 -10.28
C LYS A 12 -17.04 -14.76 -10.07
N GLU A 13 -16.33 -15.14 -11.14
CA GLU A 13 -15.01 -15.78 -11.07
C GLU A 13 -13.87 -14.74 -11.00
N LEU A 14 -14.21 -13.43 -10.95
CA LEU A 14 -13.21 -12.38 -10.83
C LEU A 14 -12.50 -12.50 -9.47
N LYS A 15 -11.23 -12.92 -9.52
CA LYS A 15 -10.32 -12.86 -8.37
C LYS A 15 -10.25 -11.45 -7.78
N LYS A 16 -10.01 -11.39 -6.47
CA LYS A 16 -9.85 -10.13 -5.74
C LYS A 16 -8.70 -9.30 -6.32
N ILE A 17 -9.00 -8.04 -6.64
CA ILE A 17 -8.08 -7.03 -7.12
C ILE A 17 -7.73 -6.11 -5.94
N ILE A 18 -6.44 -5.99 -5.64
CA ILE A 18 -5.94 -5.11 -4.59
C ILE A 18 -5.05 -4.05 -5.23
N THR A 19 -5.44 -2.78 -5.08
CA THR A 19 -4.59 -1.65 -5.45
C THR A 19 -3.87 -1.15 -4.20
N ILE A 20 -2.56 -0.98 -4.25
CA ILE A 20 -1.78 -0.43 -3.13
C ILE A 20 -1.17 0.90 -3.55
N ASN A 21 -1.67 1.99 -2.94
CA ASN A 21 -1.16 3.34 -3.10
C ASN A 21 -0.23 3.66 -1.94
N ILE A 22 1.05 3.92 -2.23
CA ILE A 22 2.05 4.34 -1.24
C ILE A 22 2.31 5.83 -1.42
N LEU A 23 2.00 6.61 -0.39
CA LEU A 23 2.01 8.07 -0.43
C LEU A 23 3.11 8.62 0.49
N LYS A 24 3.94 9.52 -0.05
CA LYS A 24 4.97 10.25 0.70
C LYS A 24 4.46 11.52 1.41
N PHE A 25 3.15 11.67 1.54
CA PHE A 25 2.52 12.84 2.16
C PHE A 25 1.24 12.45 2.88
N LYS A 26 0.77 13.32 3.77
CA LYS A 26 -0.51 13.19 4.49
C LYS A 26 -1.62 13.84 3.67
N ILE A 27 -2.63 13.08 3.30
CA ILE A 27 -3.80 13.58 2.58
C ILE A 27 -5.12 13.10 3.20
N LEU A 28 -5.15 11.89 3.77
CA LEU A 28 -6.38 11.35 4.32
C LEU A 28 -6.58 11.88 5.74
N LYS A 29 -7.74 12.47 6.02
CA LYS A 29 -8.15 12.86 7.38
C LYS A 29 -8.56 11.62 8.19
N ARG A 30 -7.60 10.73 8.44
CA ARG A 30 -7.76 9.45 9.16
C ARG A 30 -6.58 9.23 10.12
N ASN A 31 -6.83 8.57 11.23
CA ASN A 31 -5.81 8.30 12.27
C ASN A 31 -4.94 7.06 11.98
N SER A 32 -5.15 6.39 10.84
CA SER A 32 -4.34 5.24 10.42
C SER A 32 -3.33 5.66 9.36
N TYR A 33 -2.13 5.07 9.41
CA TYR A 33 -1.15 5.13 8.32
C TYR A 33 -1.51 4.19 7.16
N HIS A 34 -2.30 3.14 7.42
CA HIS A 34 -2.80 2.20 6.42
C HIS A 34 -4.33 2.20 6.44
N SER A 35 -4.92 2.76 5.40
CA SER A 35 -6.37 2.83 5.20
C SER A 35 -6.79 1.93 4.05
N ILE A 36 -7.88 1.19 4.22
CA ILE A 36 -8.46 0.36 3.17
C ILE A 36 -9.79 0.99 2.78
N ALA A 37 -9.92 1.37 1.52
CA ALA A 37 -11.14 1.87 0.92
C ALA A 37 -11.84 0.74 0.17
N LYS A 38 -13.15 0.63 0.41
CA LYS A 38 -14.07 -0.30 -0.25
C LYS A 38 -15.08 0.49 -1.07
N MET A 39 -15.59 -0.12 -2.14
CA MET A 39 -16.60 0.51 -2.99
C MET A 39 -17.99 0.25 -2.43
N LYS A 40 -18.76 1.32 -2.23
CA LYS A 40 -20.13 1.27 -1.74
C LYS A 40 -21.07 1.92 -2.74
N PHE A 41 -22.32 1.47 -2.77
CA PHE A 41 -23.37 2.21 -3.43
C PHE A 41 -23.64 3.51 -2.67
N ASN A 42 -24.04 4.54 -3.41
CA ASN A 42 -24.64 5.70 -2.78
C ASN A 42 -25.97 5.29 -2.16
N LYS A 43 -26.42 6.01 -1.14
CA LYS A 43 -27.77 5.81 -0.62
C LYS A 43 -28.77 6.06 -1.75
N THR A 44 -29.70 5.13 -1.92
CA THR A 44 -30.85 5.30 -2.81
C THR A 44 -31.59 6.58 -2.44
N ASN A 45 -31.86 7.42 -3.43
CA ASN A 45 -32.58 8.67 -3.23
C ASN A 45 -34.10 8.47 -3.48
N ASP A 46 -34.91 9.40 -2.98
CA ASP A 46 -36.38 9.28 -3.04
C ASP A 46 -36.94 9.23 -4.47
N LEU A 47 -36.24 9.79 -5.47
CA LEU A 47 -36.69 9.79 -6.86
C LEU A 47 -36.46 8.45 -7.56
N GLU A 48 -35.45 7.70 -7.11
CA GLU A 48 -35.09 6.37 -7.61
C GLU A 48 -35.70 5.23 -6.79
N PHE A 49 -36.25 5.54 -5.61
CA PHE A 49 -36.76 4.55 -4.67
C PHE A 49 -37.95 3.77 -5.24
N ILE A 50 -37.85 2.45 -5.15
CA ILE A 50 -38.93 1.50 -5.46
C ILE A 50 -38.96 0.48 -4.32
N ASP A 51 -40.12 0.26 -3.72
CA ASP A 51 -40.27 -0.74 -2.65
C ASP A 51 -40.25 -2.16 -3.23
N MET A 52 -39.09 -2.81 -3.07
CA MET A 52 -38.87 -4.21 -3.41
C MET A 52 -38.82 -5.11 -2.17
N GLY A 53 -39.09 -4.57 -0.96
CA GLY A 53 -39.03 -5.29 0.30
C GLY A 53 -37.60 -5.62 0.80
N TYR A 54 -36.55 -5.01 0.24
CA TYR A 54 -35.17 -5.22 0.70
C TYR A 54 -34.84 -4.36 1.93
N SER A 55 -34.44 -4.99 3.03
CA SER A 55 -34.02 -4.30 4.25
C SER A 55 -33.05 -5.16 5.09
N PRO A 56 -31.78 -4.73 5.31
CA PRO A 56 -31.17 -3.54 4.72
C PRO A 56 -30.93 -3.69 3.21
N GLU A 57 -30.83 -2.57 2.49
CA GLU A 57 -30.32 -2.57 1.12
C GLU A 57 -28.84 -3.01 1.08
N GLU A 58 -28.41 -3.56 -0.04
CA GLU A 58 -27.00 -3.89 -0.26
C GLU A 58 -26.15 -2.60 -0.29
N GLU A 59 -25.21 -2.47 0.65
CA GLU A 59 -24.35 -1.28 0.74
C GLU A 59 -23.07 -1.40 -0.08
N ASP A 60 -22.47 -2.58 -0.09
CA ASP A 60 -21.17 -2.83 -0.71
C ASP A 60 -21.37 -3.14 -2.20
N ALA A 61 -20.76 -2.35 -3.07
CA ALA A 61 -20.90 -2.53 -4.51
C ALA A 61 -20.10 -3.74 -5.03
N THR A 62 -19.01 -4.09 -4.33
CA THR A 62 -18.25 -5.32 -4.56
C THR A 62 -17.32 -5.62 -3.39
N ASP A 63 -17.10 -6.90 -3.13
CA ASP A 63 -16.05 -7.41 -2.24
C ASP A 63 -14.74 -7.77 -2.99
N THR A 64 -14.77 -7.72 -4.32
CA THR A 64 -13.64 -8.12 -5.18
C THR A 64 -12.59 -7.02 -5.35
N PHE A 65 -12.89 -5.77 -5.03
CA PHE A 65 -11.96 -4.64 -5.24
C PHE A 65 -11.68 -3.88 -3.95
N GLU A 66 -10.39 -3.77 -3.60
CA GLU A 66 -9.93 -3.00 -2.44
C GLU A 66 -8.80 -2.04 -2.82
N MET A 67 -8.88 -0.80 -2.32
CA MET A 67 -7.83 0.20 -2.47
C MET A 67 -7.16 0.46 -1.13
N HIS A 68 -5.89 0.10 -1.03
CA HIS A 68 -5.05 0.37 0.11
C HIS A 68 -4.37 1.72 -0.11
N PHE A 69 -4.41 2.56 0.93
CA PHE A 69 -3.66 3.81 1.01
C PHE A 69 -2.72 3.73 2.20
N ILE A 70 -1.43 3.82 1.93
CA ILE A 70 -0.39 3.79 2.94
C ILE A 70 0.32 5.14 2.92
N GLU A 71 0.16 5.93 3.99
CA GLU A 71 0.78 7.25 4.14
C GLU A 71 2.07 7.13 4.96
N LEU A 72 3.22 7.18 4.28
CA LEU A 72 4.55 6.97 4.87
C LEU A 72 4.87 7.99 5.96
N GLU A 73 4.41 9.24 5.82
CA GLU A 73 4.56 10.25 6.87
C GLU A 73 3.89 9.85 8.19
N LYS A 74 2.70 9.23 8.14
CA LYS A 74 2.02 8.72 9.35
C LYS A 74 2.71 7.48 9.89
N PHE A 75 3.23 6.64 9.00
CA PHE A 75 4.00 5.45 9.38
C PHE A 75 5.28 5.83 10.13
N LYS A 76 6.03 6.82 9.64
CA LYS A 76 7.22 7.37 10.32
C LYS A 76 6.88 7.95 11.69
N ILE A 77 5.75 8.65 11.83
CA ILE A 77 5.26 9.14 13.13
C ILE A 77 4.95 7.97 14.08
N LYS A 78 4.30 6.90 13.59
CA LYS A 78 4.06 5.68 14.38
C LYS A 78 5.38 5.01 14.80
N ASN A 79 6.40 5.06 13.96
CA ASN A 79 7.73 4.49 14.16
C ASN A 79 7.73 3.04 14.69
N PRO A 80 7.14 2.07 13.97
CA PRO A 80 7.06 0.69 14.45
C PRO A 80 8.41 -0.06 14.43
N GLU A 81 8.50 -1.10 15.25
CA GLU A 81 9.69 -1.95 15.45
C GLU A 81 9.86 -3.07 14.41
N CYS A 82 9.29 -2.94 13.21
CA CYS A 82 9.35 -3.94 12.13
C CYS A 82 8.65 -5.28 12.43
N SER A 83 7.70 -5.31 13.36
CA SER A 83 7.07 -6.53 13.86
C SER A 83 6.21 -7.28 12.83
N THR A 84 5.88 -6.65 11.70
CA THR A 84 5.13 -7.28 10.61
C THR A 84 5.85 -7.16 9.28
N ARG A 85 5.59 -8.09 8.36
CA ARG A 85 6.13 -8.05 6.99
C ARG A 85 5.82 -6.73 6.27
N LEU A 86 4.63 -6.17 6.48
CA LEU A 86 4.28 -4.89 5.89
C LEU A 86 5.20 -3.78 6.42
N GLU A 87 5.38 -3.70 7.74
CA GLU A 87 6.26 -2.70 8.34
C GLU A 87 7.71 -2.84 7.87
N GLN A 88 8.21 -4.07 7.73
CA GLN A 88 9.53 -4.36 7.15
C GLN A 88 9.67 -3.82 5.72
N TRP A 89 8.70 -4.12 4.85
CA TRP A 89 8.67 -3.61 3.46
C TRP A 89 8.55 -2.09 3.41
N LEU A 90 7.73 -1.50 4.28
CA LEU A 90 7.56 -0.04 4.33
C LEU A 90 8.83 0.67 4.77
N TRP A 91 9.60 0.12 5.71
CA TRP A 91 10.91 0.70 6.06
C TRP A 91 11.90 0.65 4.90
N LEU A 92 11.92 -0.44 4.12
CA LEU A 92 12.74 -0.52 2.91
C LEU A 92 12.33 0.51 1.86
N ILE A 93 11.02 0.62 1.58
CA ILE A 93 10.47 1.53 0.56
C ILE A 93 10.67 3.00 0.95
N ASP A 94 10.47 3.33 2.22
CA ASP A 94 10.66 4.67 2.74
C ASP A 94 12.14 5.06 2.77
N GLY A 95 13.01 4.16 3.22
CA GLY A 95 14.46 4.35 3.16
C GLY A 95 15.04 5.32 4.19
N SER A 96 14.24 5.86 5.11
CA SER A 96 14.68 6.88 6.08
C SER A 96 15.49 6.31 7.26
N LYS A 97 15.25 5.05 7.64
CA LYS A 97 15.86 4.43 8.83
C LYS A 97 16.67 3.17 8.50
N GLU A 98 17.99 3.35 8.36
CA GLU A 98 18.90 2.27 7.96
C GLU A 98 18.97 1.11 8.97
N ASP A 99 18.87 1.42 10.27
CA ASP A 99 18.78 0.43 11.35
C ASP A 99 17.55 -0.48 11.18
N LYS A 100 16.38 0.11 10.91
CA LYS A 100 15.13 -0.63 10.68
C LYS A 100 15.19 -1.49 9.43
N ILE A 101 15.87 -1.01 8.39
CA ILE A 101 16.06 -1.77 7.14
C ILE A 101 16.98 -2.97 7.38
N LYS A 102 18.09 -2.78 8.11
CA LYS A 102 19.01 -3.88 8.48
C LYS A 102 18.31 -4.94 9.31
N MET A 103 17.59 -4.54 10.37
CA MET A 103 16.77 -5.45 11.18
C MET A 103 15.77 -6.23 10.30
N SER A 104 15.10 -5.53 9.37
CA SER A 104 14.16 -6.17 8.45
C SER A 104 14.82 -7.18 7.52
N ALA A 105 16.03 -6.90 7.02
CA ALA A 105 16.78 -7.79 6.15
C ALA A 105 17.29 -9.04 6.90
N GLU A 106 17.73 -8.88 8.15
CA GLU A 106 18.16 -9.99 9.02
C GLU A 106 17.02 -10.98 9.28
N GLU A 107 15.80 -10.47 9.53
CA GLU A 107 14.63 -11.29 9.82
C GLU A 107 13.92 -11.83 8.56
N ASN A 108 14.00 -11.11 7.43
CA ASN A 108 13.25 -11.41 6.21
C ASN A 108 14.15 -11.55 4.99
N LYS A 109 14.30 -12.79 4.53
CA LYS A 109 15.12 -13.16 3.36
C LYS A 109 14.69 -12.46 2.06
N GLU A 110 13.42 -12.11 1.90
CA GLU A 110 12.93 -11.38 0.72
C GLU A 110 13.39 -9.92 0.75
N ILE A 111 13.37 -9.29 1.93
CA ILE A 111 13.90 -7.95 2.14
C ILE A 111 15.42 -7.94 1.91
N ASN A 112 16.15 -8.92 2.45
CA ASN A 112 17.60 -9.02 2.22
C ASN A 112 17.95 -9.09 0.73
N LYS A 113 17.24 -9.94 -0.03
CA LYS A 113 17.42 -10.01 -1.49
C LYS A 113 17.12 -8.68 -2.18
N ALA A 114 16.04 -8.01 -1.78
CA ALA A 114 15.69 -6.70 -2.34
C ALA A 114 16.76 -5.63 -2.05
N VAL A 115 17.35 -5.62 -0.84
CA VAL A 115 18.47 -4.75 -0.48
C VAL A 115 19.69 -5.05 -1.35
N GLU A 116 20.08 -6.32 -1.49
CA GLU A 116 21.21 -6.72 -2.35
C GLU A 116 20.99 -6.32 -3.83
N GLU A 117 19.77 -6.43 -4.34
CA GLU A 117 19.43 -6.01 -5.70
C GLU A 117 19.48 -4.49 -5.86
N LEU A 118 19.00 -3.73 -4.87
CA LEU A 118 19.13 -2.27 -4.85
C LEU A 118 20.60 -1.84 -4.85
N ASP A 119 21.45 -2.52 -4.08
CA ASP A 119 22.90 -2.24 -4.04
C ASP A 119 23.60 -2.55 -5.36
N LYS A 120 23.16 -3.59 -6.08
CA LYS A 120 23.65 -3.92 -7.43
C LYS A 120 23.19 -2.90 -8.48
N LEU A 121 21.94 -2.43 -8.40
CA LEU A 121 21.44 -1.37 -9.29
C LEU A 121 22.18 -0.05 -9.06
N SER A 122 22.58 0.20 -7.82
CA SER A 122 23.35 1.38 -7.40
C SER A 122 24.85 1.26 -7.70
N GLN A 123 25.28 0.50 -8.72
CA GLN A 123 26.72 0.23 -8.92
C GLN A 123 27.60 1.45 -9.27
N ASP A 124 27.02 2.59 -9.65
CA ASP A 124 27.77 3.86 -9.75
C ASP A 124 27.97 4.50 -8.36
N PRO A 125 29.21 4.66 -7.88
CA PRO A 125 29.51 5.38 -6.62
C PRO A 125 28.88 6.77 -6.52
N LYS A 126 28.68 7.46 -7.65
CA LYS A 126 28.03 8.77 -7.71
C LYS A 126 26.52 8.68 -7.48
N GLU A 127 25.85 7.68 -8.04
CA GLU A 127 24.43 7.43 -7.78
C GLU A 127 24.21 6.93 -6.35
N ARG A 128 25.12 6.11 -5.80
CA ARG A 128 25.14 5.77 -4.36
C ARG A 128 25.20 7.01 -3.49
N GLU A 129 26.14 7.91 -3.74
CA GLU A 129 26.28 9.13 -2.95
C GLU A 129 25.08 10.06 -3.14
N LYS A 130 24.49 10.12 -4.34
CA LYS A 130 23.28 10.90 -4.60
C LYS A 130 22.07 10.36 -3.87
N ILE A 131 21.86 9.04 -3.85
CA ILE A 131 20.80 8.37 -3.08
C ILE A 131 21.05 8.58 -1.58
N ARG A 132 22.28 8.43 -1.10
CA ARG A 132 22.65 8.65 0.31
C ARG A 132 22.43 10.09 0.72
N ARG A 133 22.79 11.05 -0.13
CA ARG A 133 22.61 12.49 0.10
C ARG A 133 21.13 12.88 0.09
N ALA A 134 20.36 12.37 -0.88
CA ALA A 134 18.90 12.55 -0.92
C ALA A 134 18.21 11.97 0.33
N ARG A 135 18.69 10.82 0.84
CA ARG A 135 18.23 10.24 2.12
C ARG A 135 18.59 11.12 3.31
N MET A 136 19.80 11.67 3.37
CA MET A 136 20.21 12.59 4.44
C MET A 136 19.44 13.90 4.44
N GLU A 137 19.19 14.50 3.27
CA GLU A 137 18.38 15.72 3.12
C GLU A 137 16.92 15.48 3.49
N HIS A 138 16.36 14.31 3.14
CA HIS A 138 15.02 13.92 3.56
C HIS A 138 14.87 13.73 5.07
N ASN A 139 15.94 13.27 5.74
CA ASN A 139 15.96 13.05 7.19
C ASN A 139 16.28 14.32 8.01
N ALA A 140 16.69 15.40 7.36
CA ALA A 140 17.04 16.68 8.00
C ALA A 140 15.91 17.71 8.04
N LEU A 141 14.74 17.38 7.46
CA LEU A 141 13.50 18.17 7.48
C LEU A 141 12.46 17.50 8.38
#